data_AF-A0A2V7VNQ6-F1
#
_entry.id   AF-A0A2V7VNQ6-F1
#
_cell.length_a   1.000
_cell.length_b   1.000
_cell.length_c   1.000
_cell.angle_alpha   90.00
_cell.angle_beta   90.00
_cell.angle_gamma   90.00
#
_symmetry.space_group_name_H-M   'P 1'
#
loop_
_entity.id
_entity.type
_entity.pdbx_description
1 polymer ?
#
loop_
_entity_poly.entity_id
_entity_poly.type
_entity_poly.pdbx_seq_one_letter_code
_entity_poly.pdbx_strand_id
1 'polypeptide(L)'
;APYMHNGRYKTLEEVLAFYAKGGGRGEGLELKNLDDKIRVFSLSTDEQQDLIAFLKSLTDEERLPEIPDRVPSGRPLVPHLQGPA
;
A
#
# COMPACT_ATOMS: atom_id res chain seq x y z
N ALA A 1 4.18 -3.20 4.33
CA ALA A 1 4.80 -2.93 3.01
C ALA A 1 5.80 -4.05 2.67
N PRO A 2 6.02 -4.39 1.39
CA PRO A 2 5.46 -3.76 0.19
C PRO A 2 3.95 -4.02 0.00
N TYR A 3 3.31 -3.31 -0.93
CA TYR A 3 1.87 -3.33 -1.23
C TYR A 3 1.58 -3.88 -2.63
N MET A 4 0.30 -4.19 -2.87
CA MET A 4 -0.21 -4.96 -4.01
C MET A 4 0.26 -6.43 -4.02
N HIS A 5 -0.42 -7.26 -4.82
CA HIS A 5 -0.13 -8.70 -4.91
C HIS A 5 1.28 -9.02 -5.44
N ASN A 6 1.93 -8.07 -6.11
CA ASN A 6 3.26 -8.20 -6.69
C ASN A 6 4.33 -7.35 -5.98
N GLY A 7 3.98 -6.70 -4.86
CA GLY A 7 4.92 -5.87 -4.10
C GLY A 7 5.39 -4.61 -4.84
N ARG A 8 4.66 -4.14 -5.86
CA ARG A 8 5.08 -3.02 -6.72
C ARG A 8 5.28 -1.70 -5.98
N TYR A 9 4.49 -1.44 -4.94
CA TYR A 9 4.52 -0.16 -4.21
C TYR A 9 5.12 -0.33 -2.82
N LYS A 10 5.88 0.66 -2.38
CA LYS A 10 6.54 0.73 -1.08
C LYS A 10 5.68 1.43 -0.04
N THR A 11 4.82 2.38 -0.44
CA THR A 11 4.05 3.20 0.50
C THR A 11 2.54 3.20 0.21
N LEU A 12 1.72 3.60 1.19
CA LEU A 12 0.27 3.74 0.99
C LEU A 12 -0.05 4.92 0.06
N GLU A 13 0.76 5.98 0.09
CA GLU A 13 0.65 7.14 -0.82
C GLU A 13 0.77 6.70 -2.28
N GLU A 14 1.71 5.80 -2.60
CA GLU A 14 1.84 5.25 -3.95
C GLU A 14 0.62 4.43 -4.36
N VAL A 15 0.03 3.67 -3.43
CA VAL A 15 -1.23 2.95 -3.63
C VAL A 15 -2.38 3.92 -3.92
N LEU A 16 -2.51 4.99 -3.13
CA LEU A 16 -3.56 6.00 -3.33
C LEU A 16 -3.36 6.75 -4.65
N ALA A 17 -2.13 7.12 -5.00
CA ALA A 17 -1.81 7.78 -6.25
C ALA A 17 -2.16 6.92 -7.48
N PHE A 18 -1.97 5.59 -7.38
CA PHE A 18 -2.38 4.67 -8.43
C PHE A 18 -3.91 4.70 -8.65
N TYR A 19 -4.69 4.64 -7.58
CA TYR A 19 -6.15 4.69 -7.70
C TYR A 19 -6.66 6.08 -8.11
N ALA A 20 -6.08 7.16 -7.61
CA ALA A 20 -6.43 8.53 -7.98
C ALA A 20 -6.30 8.77 -9.50
N LYS A 21 -5.32 8.14 -10.14
CA LYS A 21 -5.14 8.17 -11.61
C LYS A 21 -6.11 7.27 -12.38
N GLY A 22 -7.00 6.54 -11.73
CA GLY A 22 -7.93 5.60 -12.38
C GLY A 22 -7.37 4.18 -12.52
N GLY A 23 -6.41 3.79 -11.67
CA GLY A 23 -5.84 2.45 -11.62
C GLY A 23 -5.15 2.05 -12.93
N GLY A 24 -5.38 0.81 -13.39
CA GLY A 24 -4.73 0.28 -14.59
C GLY A 24 -4.99 1.12 -15.87
N ARG A 25 -6.21 1.66 -16.04
CA ARG A 25 -6.54 2.57 -17.15
C ARG A 25 -5.72 3.87 -17.08
N GLY A 26 -5.49 4.38 -15.88
CA GLY A 26 -4.63 5.55 -15.62
C GLY A 26 -3.18 5.37 -16.04
N GLU A 27 -2.73 4.12 -16.15
CA GLU A 27 -1.39 3.73 -16.59
C GLU A 27 -1.38 3.25 -18.06
N GLY A 28 -2.46 3.48 -18.81
CA GLY A 28 -2.59 3.11 -20.23
C GLY A 28 -2.86 1.63 -20.48
N LEU A 29 -3.33 0.89 -19.48
CA LEU A 29 -3.66 -0.54 -19.64
C LEU A 29 -5.12 -0.73 -20.08
N GLU A 30 -5.29 -1.46 -21.18
CA GLU A 30 -6.60 -1.91 -21.67
C GLU A 30 -7.00 -3.22 -20.97
N LEU A 31 -7.83 -3.11 -19.94
CA LEU A 31 -8.23 -4.23 -19.07
C LEU A 31 -9.73 -4.56 -19.26
N LYS A 32 -10.03 -5.70 -19.89
CA LYS A 32 -11.40 -6.14 -20.19
C LYS A 32 -12.26 -6.40 -18.94
N ASN A 33 -11.62 -6.72 -17.83
CA ASN A 33 -12.25 -7.09 -16.56
C ASN A 33 -12.19 -5.95 -15.51
N LEU A 34 -11.82 -4.73 -15.91
CA LEU A 34 -11.79 -3.60 -14.99
C LEU A 34 -13.19 -2.99 -14.84
N ASP A 35 -13.65 -2.94 -13.59
CA ASP A 35 -14.93 -2.34 -13.22
C ASP A 35 -15.05 -0.88 -13.70
N ASP A 36 -16.26 -0.45 -14.05
CA ASP A 36 -16.55 0.88 -14.59
C ASP A 36 -16.45 1.98 -13.52
N LYS A 37 -16.54 1.62 -12.24
CA LYS A 37 -16.39 2.54 -11.11
C LYS A 37 -14.95 2.92 -10.81
N ILE A 38 -13.97 2.22 -11.40
CA ILE A 38 -12.56 2.61 -11.31
C ILE A 38 -12.33 3.81 -12.24
N ARG A 39 -12.38 5.00 -11.64
CA ARG A 39 -12.34 6.31 -12.31
C ARG A 39 -11.31 7.22 -11.65
N VAL A 40 -10.87 8.23 -12.39
CA VAL A 40 -9.99 9.29 -11.87
C VAL A 40 -10.73 10.06 -10.77
N PHE A 41 -10.00 10.38 -9.71
CA PHE A 41 -10.45 11.29 -8.66
C PHE A 41 -9.27 12.08 -8.11
N SER A 42 -9.57 13.19 -7.44
CA SER A 42 -8.58 14.01 -6.74
C SER A 42 -8.77 13.86 -5.24
N LEU A 43 -7.66 13.85 -4.50
CA LEU A 43 -7.63 14.07 -3.06
C LEU A 43 -6.84 15.35 -2.82
N SER A 44 -7.34 16.20 -1.92
CA SER A 44 -6.49 17.20 -1.28
C SER A 44 -5.41 16.51 -0.45
N THR A 45 -4.38 17.26 -0.09
CA THR A 45 -3.33 16.76 0.81
C THR A 45 -3.92 16.27 2.12
N ASP A 46 -4.88 17.01 2.68
CA ASP A 46 -5.52 16.67 3.96
C ASP A 46 -6.36 15.39 3.85
N GLU A 47 -7.21 15.26 2.82
CA GLU A 47 -8.00 14.03 2.60
C GLU A 47 -7.11 12.80 2.40
N GLN A 48 -5.98 12.95 1.72
CA GLN A 48 -5.01 11.86 1.57
C GLN A 48 -4.41 11.47 2.92
N GLN A 49 -4.02 12.45 3.74
CA GLN A 49 -3.47 12.18 5.08
C GLN A 49 -4.51 11.53 6.00
N ASP A 50 -5.76 12.00 5.96
CA ASP A 50 -6.86 11.44 6.74
C ASP A 50 -7.16 9.99 6.36
N LEU A 51 -7.20 9.68 5.06
CA LEU A 51 -7.40 8.31 4.60
C LEU A 51 -6.23 7.41 5.01
N ILE A 52 -5.00 7.90 4.92
CA ILE A 52 -3.83 7.16 5.39
C ILE A 52 -3.93 6.94 6.90
N ALA A 53 -4.26 7.95 7.69
CA ALA A 53 -4.43 7.81 9.14
C ALA A 53 -5.51 6.76 9.48
N PHE A 54 -6.64 6.78 8.78
CA PHE A 54 -7.68 5.76 8.92
C PHE A 54 -7.17 4.35 8.59
N LEU A 55 -6.44 4.17 7.48
CA LEU A 55 -5.88 2.87 7.11
C LEU A 55 -4.85 2.37 8.14
N LYS A 56 -4.07 3.29 8.73
CA LYS A 56 -3.10 2.98 9.78
C LYS A 56 -3.79 2.54 11.08
N SER A 57 -4.94 3.12 11.42
CA SER A 57 -5.70 2.75 12.62
C SER A 57 -6.32 1.35 12.54
N LEU A 58 -6.24 0.67 11.39
CA LEU A 58 -6.65 -0.74 11.25
C LEU A 58 -5.53 -1.72 11.66
N THR A 59 -4.38 -1.22 12.10
CA THR A 59 -3.27 -2.05 12.58
C THR A 59 -3.61 -2.60 13.98
N ASP A 60 -3.56 -3.92 14.14
CA ASP A 60 -3.65 -4.57 15.45
C ASP A 60 -2.30 -4.43 16.17
N GLU A 61 -2.28 -3.59 17.21
CA GLU A 61 -1.07 -3.35 18.02
C GLU A 61 -0.84 -4.45 19.08
N GLU A 62 -1.86 -5.22 19.46
CA GLU A 62 -1.75 -6.23 20.53
C GLU A 62 -1.06 -7.52 20.05
N ARG A 63 -1.01 -7.75 18.73
CA ARG A 63 -0.56 -9.02 18.14
C ARG A 63 0.59 -8.86 17.16
N LEU A 64 1.44 -7.85 17.36
CA LEU A 64 2.64 -7.67 16.56
C LEU A 64 3.61 -8.85 16.78
N PRO A 65 4.09 -9.50 15.72
CA PRO A 65 5.07 -10.58 15.85
C PRO A 65 6.42 -10.02 16.31
N GLU A 66 7.11 -10.74 17.18
CA GLU A 66 8.51 -10.45 17.47
C GLU A 66 9.34 -10.60 16.19
N ILE A 67 10.13 -9.56 15.88
CA ILE A 67 11.03 -9.60 14.74
C ILE A 67 12.26 -10.43 15.13
N PRO A 68 12.55 -11.56 14.45
CA PRO A 68 13.69 -12.38 14.81
C PRO A 68 15.00 -11.72 14.36
N ASP A 69 16.09 -11.90 15.11
CA ASP A 69 17.44 -11.42 14.74
C ASP A 69 17.98 -12.05 13.45
N ARG A 70 17.46 -13.24 13.09
CA ARG A 70 17.88 -14.00 11.93
C ARG A 70 16.72 -14.82 11.36
N VAL A 71 16.64 -14.92 10.04
CA VAL A 71 15.73 -15.88 9.41
C VAL A 71 16.38 -17.28 9.37
N PRO A 72 15.59 -18.37 9.47
CA PRO A 72 16.12 -19.73 9.43
C PRO A 72 16.93 -20.08 8.17
N SER A 73 16.71 -19.36 7.07
CA SER A 73 17.44 -19.52 5.81
C SER A 73 18.86 -18.93 5.82
N GLY A 74 19.26 -18.21 6.87
CA GLY A 74 20.55 -17.53 6.95
C GLY A 74 20.70 -16.30 6.05
N ARG A 75 19.62 -15.89 5.36
CA ARG A 75 19.60 -14.66 4.55
C ARG A 75 19.55 -13.42 5.45
N PRO A 76 19.99 -12.24 4.98
CA PRO A 76 19.82 -11.00 5.71
C PRO A 76 18.35 -10.73 6.02
N LEU A 77 18.09 -10.09 7.17
CA LEU A 77 16.77 -9.53 7.42
C LEU A 77 16.46 -8.51 6.33
N VAL A 78 15.26 -8.60 5.77
CA VAL A 78 14.76 -7.52 4.91
C VAL A 78 14.62 -6.29 5.81
N PRO A 79 15.20 -5.13 5.44
CA PRO A 79 15.07 -3.92 6.23
C PRO A 79 13.61 -3.68 6.56
N HIS A 80 13.33 -3.33 7.81
CA HIS A 80 11.98 -2.94 8.20
C HIS A 80 11.59 -1.72 7.36
N LEU A 81 10.76 -1.94 6.34
CA LEU A 81 10.05 -0.86 5.67
C LEU A 81 9.13 -0.33 6.75
N GLN A 82 9.45 0.83 7.33
CA GLN A 82 8.69 1.47 8.41
C GLN A 82 7.20 1.20 8.19
N GLY A 83 6.70 0.21 8.93
CA GLY A 83 5.28 0.00 9.07
C GLY A 83 4.74 1.19 9.85
N PRO A 84 3.49 1.57 9.62
CA PRO A 84 2.93 2.70 10.30
C PRO A 84 2.59 2.33 11.74
N ALA A 85 3.58 2.33 12.62
CA ALA A 85 3.35 2.82 13.97
C ALA A 85 3.53 4.35 13.90
#